data_AF-A0A8J2PHM0-F1
#
_entry.id   AF-A0A8J2PHM0-F1
#
_cell.length_a   1.000
_cell.length_b   1.000
_cell.length_c   1.000
_cell.angle_alpha   90.00
_cell.angle_beta   90.00
_cell.angle_gamma   90.00
#
_symmetry.space_group_name_H-M   'P 1'
#
loop_
_entity.id
_entity.type
_entity.pdbx_description
1 polymer ?
#
loop_
_entity_poly.entity_id
_entity_poly.type
_entity_poly.pdbx_seq_one_letter_code
_entity_poly.pdbx_strand_id
1 'polypeptide(L)'
;RFGGKCPQIGEFGLDLGDEDCLNLNVSIPKVTRSQLLPVMVFIHGGAFQSGTGSMFQPDYFMDEDVVYVNPNYRLGVFGFLNTGDTA
;
A
#
# COMPACT_ATOMS: atom_id res chain seq x y z
N ARG A 1 -12.00 -4.79 -2.25
CA ARG A 1 -11.41 -4.63 -3.59
C ARG A 1 -10.24 -3.69 -3.43
N PHE A 2 -9.08 -4.02 -4.00
CA PHE A 2 -7.92 -3.14 -3.95
C PHE A 2 -8.13 -1.94 -4.86
N GLY A 3 -7.70 -0.75 -4.42
CA GLY A 3 -7.64 0.42 -5.29
C GLY A 3 -6.51 0.34 -6.31
N GLY A 4 -6.44 1.31 -7.21
CA GLY A 4 -5.40 1.40 -8.24
C GLY A 4 -3.99 1.55 -7.64
N LYS A 5 -2.98 1.11 -8.41
CA LYS A 5 -1.55 1.29 -8.06
C LYS A 5 -1.10 2.72 -8.43
N CYS A 6 -0.11 3.24 -7.72
CA CYS A 6 0.52 4.50 -8.12
C CYS A 6 1.35 4.34 -9.40
N PRO A 7 1.56 5.44 -10.16
CA PRO A 7 2.28 5.39 -11.43
C PRO A 7 3.68 4.81 -11.22
N GLN A 8 4.01 3.77 -11.98
CA GLN A 8 5.29 3.06 -11.88
C GLN A 8 5.57 2.29 -13.16
N ILE A 9 6.85 2.01 -13.41
CA ILE A 9 7.27 1.12 -14.50
C ILE A 9 7.12 -0.32 -14.02
N GLY A 10 6.24 -1.07 -14.69
CA GLY A 10 6.02 -2.49 -14.47
C GLY A 10 7.09 -3.38 -15.09
N GLU A 11 6.87 -4.69 -15.01
CA GLU A 11 7.72 -5.64 -15.75
C GLU A 11 7.68 -5.35 -17.26
N PHE A 12 8.80 -5.60 -17.92
CA PHE A 12 9.00 -5.34 -19.36
C PHE A 12 8.86 -3.87 -19.79
N GLY A 13 8.90 -2.91 -18.84
CA GLY A 13 8.91 -1.49 -19.17
C GLY A 13 7.52 -0.91 -19.47
N LEU A 14 6.45 -1.59 -19.08
CA LEU A 14 5.08 -1.10 -19.25
C LEU A 14 4.74 -0.05 -18.19
N ASP A 15 4.14 1.06 -18.60
CA ASP A 15 3.60 2.04 -17.67
C ASP A 15 2.33 1.48 -16.99
N LEU A 16 2.33 1.45 -15.67
CA LEU A 16 1.23 0.93 -14.85
C LEU A 16 0.80 1.97 -13.81
N GLY A 17 -0.50 1.99 -13.50
CA GLY A 17 -1.07 2.80 -12.43
C GLY A 17 -1.68 4.13 -12.88
N ASP A 18 -2.17 4.88 -11.90
CA ASP A 18 -2.85 6.18 -12.07
C ASP A 18 -2.46 7.10 -10.90
N GLU A 19 -2.52 8.44 -11.06
CA GLU A 19 -2.23 9.37 -9.97
C GLU A 19 -3.28 9.31 -8.84
N ASP A 20 -4.52 8.89 -9.13
CA ASP A 20 -5.53 8.55 -8.14
C ASP A 20 -5.27 7.18 -7.50
N CYS A 21 -4.17 7.10 -6.75
CA CYS A 21 -3.66 5.87 -6.16
C CYS A 21 -3.59 5.87 -4.63
N LEU A 22 -3.95 6.97 -3.96
CA LEU A 22 -3.85 7.12 -2.50
C LEU A 22 -5.00 6.41 -1.79
N ASN A 23 -4.99 5.09 -1.89
CA ASN A 23 -5.90 4.19 -1.20
C ASN A 23 -5.15 3.37 -0.13
N LEU A 24 -5.91 2.91 0.86
CA LEU A 24 -5.42 1.95 1.84
C LEU A 24 -6.44 0.82 1.98
N ASN A 25 -5.92 -0.39 2.23
CA ASN A 25 -6.76 -1.56 2.41
C ASN A 25 -6.69 -1.97 3.88
N VAL A 26 -7.86 -2.34 4.43
CA VAL A 26 -8.00 -2.79 5.82
C VAL A 26 -8.59 -4.19 5.77
N SER A 27 -7.88 -5.13 6.39
CA SER A 27 -8.31 -6.52 6.51
C SER A 27 -8.45 -6.86 7.98
N ILE A 28 -9.57 -7.48 8.34
CA ILE A 28 -9.87 -7.91 9.69
C ILE A 28 -10.17 -9.40 9.70
N PRO A 29 -9.69 -10.16 10.70
CA PRO A 29 -10.05 -11.56 10.87
C PRO A 29 -11.55 -11.67 11.14
N LYS A 30 -12.10 -12.87 10.94
CA LYS A 30 -13.50 -13.15 11.31
C LYS A 30 -13.61 -13.30 12.84
N VAL A 31 -13.57 -12.18 13.55
CA VAL A 31 -13.77 -12.12 14.99
C VAL A 31 -15.24 -11.90 15.34
N THR A 32 -15.73 -12.67 16.32
CA THR A 32 -17.07 -12.55 16.92
C THR A 32 -17.11 -11.63 18.14
N ARG A 33 -15.99 -11.03 18.55
CA ARG A 33 -15.85 -10.29 19.82
C ARG A 33 -15.65 -8.79 19.64
N SER A 34 -16.24 -8.02 20.56
CA SER A 34 -16.16 -6.56 20.68
C SER A 34 -14.85 -6.05 21.31
N GLN A 35 -13.74 -6.77 21.18
CA GLN A 35 -12.45 -6.38 21.74
C GLN A 35 -11.63 -5.56 20.74
N LEU A 36 -10.85 -4.60 21.23
CA LEU A 36 -9.89 -3.87 20.39
C LEU A 36 -8.73 -4.81 20.02
N LEU A 37 -8.37 -4.83 18.74
CA LEU A 37 -7.27 -5.62 18.20
C LEU A 37 -6.04 -4.75 17.93
N PRO A 38 -4.81 -5.28 18.05
CA PRO A 38 -3.62 -4.61 17.57
C PRO A 38 -3.69 -4.32 16.06
N VAL A 39 -3.18 -3.16 15.66
CA VAL A 39 -3.17 -2.72 14.26
C VAL A 39 -1.75 -2.82 13.71
N MET A 40 -1.57 -3.68 12.70
CA MET A 40 -0.35 -3.80 11.93
C MET A 40 -0.48 -2.97 10.65
N VAL A 41 0.37 -1.96 10.50
CA VAL A 41 0.46 -1.15 9.28
C VAL A 41 1.70 -1.55 8.51
N PHE A 42 1.51 -2.14 7.33
CA PHE A 42 2.59 -2.60 6.47
C PHE A 42 2.81 -1.62 5.31
N ILE A 43 3.97 -0.97 5.31
CA ILE A 43 4.40 -0.09 4.22
C ILE A 43 5.22 -0.93 3.25
N HIS A 44 4.76 -1.06 2.01
CA HIS A 44 5.46 -1.85 1.01
C HIS A 44 6.81 -1.23 0.63
N GLY A 45 7.75 -2.08 0.21
CA GLY A 45 9.04 -1.66 -0.33
C GLY A 45 8.95 -1.21 -1.79
N GLY A 46 10.05 -1.38 -2.53
CA GLY A 46 10.16 -1.00 -3.95
C GLY A 46 10.96 0.28 -4.20
N ALA A 47 11.85 0.64 -3.27
CA ALA A 47 12.82 1.73 -3.39
C ALA A 47 12.20 3.09 -3.76
N PHE A 48 10.95 3.33 -3.34
CA PHE A 48 10.15 4.51 -3.69
C PHE A 48 9.80 4.63 -5.18
N GLN A 49 10.08 3.61 -5.99
CA GLN A 49 9.87 3.60 -7.45
C GLN A 49 8.72 2.68 -7.89
N SER A 50 8.47 1.60 -7.14
CA SER A 50 7.47 0.60 -7.49
C SER A 50 6.84 0.00 -6.24
N GLY A 51 5.78 -0.80 -6.42
CA GLY A 51 5.06 -1.47 -5.36
C GLY A 51 3.60 -1.04 -5.26
N THR A 52 2.85 -1.83 -4.50
CA THR A 52 1.45 -1.56 -4.15
C THR A 52 1.03 -2.42 -2.97
N GLY A 53 0.06 -1.95 -2.18
CA GLY A 53 -0.59 -2.76 -1.15
C GLY A 53 -1.11 -4.10 -1.68
N SER A 54 -1.62 -4.16 -2.93
CA SER A 54 -2.20 -5.40 -3.46
C SER A 54 -1.22 -6.56 -3.67
N MET A 55 0.10 -6.29 -3.61
CA MET A 55 1.15 -7.32 -3.68
C MET A 55 1.26 -8.12 -2.38
N PHE A 56 0.82 -7.54 -1.26
CA PHE A 56 0.94 -8.12 0.07
C PHE A 56 -0.47 -8.42 0.61
N GLN A 57 -0.93 -9.63 0.30
CA GLN A 57 -2.25 -10.09 0.70
C GLN A 57 -2.27 -10.43 2.21
N PRO A 58 -3.44 -10.28 2.87
CA PRO A 58 -3.55 -10.44 4.31
C PRO A 58 -3.66 -11.89 4.77
N ASP A 59 -3.74 -12.89 3.88
CA ASP A 59 -4.20 -14.26 4.17
C ASP A 59 -3.58 -14.86 5.43
N TYR A 60 -2.25 -14.82 5.55
CA TYR A 60 -1.54 -15.34 6.73
C TYR A 60 -1.87 -14.62 8.04
N PHE A 61 -2.21 -13.33 7.99
CA PHE A 61 -2.57 -12.54 9.16
C PHE A 61 -4.04 -12.68 9.54
N MET A 62 -4.89 -13.19 8.65
CA MET A 62 -6.32 -13.38 8.94
C MET A 62 -6.59 -14.59 9.83
N ASP A 63 -5.57 -15.42 10.08
CA ASP A 63 -5.57 -16.49 11.09
C ASP A 63 -5.21 -15.97 12.49
N GLU A 64 -4.76 -14.72 12.61
CA GLU A 64 -4.32 -14.09 13.85
C GLU A 64 -5.28 -12.96 14.28
N ASP A 65 -5.30 -12.64 15.59
CA ASP A 65 -6.12 -11.57 16.17
C ASP A 65 -5.53 -10.16 15.89
N VAL A 66 -5.34 -9.80 14.61
CA VAL A 66 -4.72 -8.53 14.19
C VAL A 66 -5.52 -7.82 13.11
N VAL A 67 -5.54 -6.49 13.13
CA VAL A 67 -6.00 -5.69 11.97
C VAL A 67 -4.80 -5.46 11.07
N TYR A 68 -4.89 -5.88 9.81
CA TYR A 68 -3.84 -5.66 8.82
C TYR A 68 -4.21 -4.49 7.89
N VAL A 69 -3.32 -3.51 7.80
CA VAL A 69 -3.48 -2.31 6.97
C VAL A 69 -2.29 -2.15 6.04
N ASN A 70 -2.54 -1.98 4.74
CA ASN A 70 -1.51 -1.78 3.73
C ASN A 70 -1.90 -0.62 2.79
N PRO A 71 -1.32 0.58 3.00
CA PRO A 71 -1.55 1.74 2.14
C PRO A 71 -0.71 1.71 0.87
N ASN A 72 -1.19 2.39 -0.17
CA ASN A 72 -0.36 2.89 -1.25
C ASN A 72 0.15 4.29 -0.91
N TYR A 73 1.34 4.63 -1.38
CA TYR A 73 1.92 5.96 -1.32
C TYR A 73 2.49 6.34 -2.69
N ARG A 74 2.57 7.64 -2.99
CA ARG A 74 3.09 8.13 -4.29
C ARG A 74 4.52 7.66 -4.51
N LEU A 75 4.86 7.39 -5.77
CA LEU A 75 6.13 6.80 -6.18
C LEU A 75 6.84 7.71 -7.20
N GLY A 76 8.14 7.50 -7.39
CA GLY A 76 8.95 8.18 -8.38
C GLY A 76 8.86 9.70 -8.27
N VAL A 77 8.84 10.35 -9.44
CA VAL A 77 8.75 11.80 -9.54
C VAL A 77 7.47 12.35 -8.90
N PHE A 78 6.36 11.60 -8.95
CA PHE A 78 5.08 12.04 -8.36
C PHE A 78 5.10 12.05 -6.83
N GLY A 79 5.98 11.26 -6.20
CA GLY A 79 6.12 11.20 -4.74
C GLY A 79 7.29 12.00 -4.18
N PHE A 80 8.39 12.11 -4.94
CA PHE A 80 9.70 12.48 -4.41
C PHE A 80 10.47 13.50 -5.26
N LEU A 81 9.81 14.21 -6.17
CA LEU A 81 10.45 15.32 -6.89
C LEU A 81 10.91 16.40 -5.91
N ASN A 82 12.15 16.85 -6.07
CA ASN A 82 12.73 17.97 -5.35
C ASN A 82 13.50 18.86 -6.35
N THR A 83 13.17 20.14 -6.40
CA THR A 83 13.74 21.13 -7.33
C THR A 83 14.93 21.90 -6.77
N GLY A 84 15.29 21.67 -5.49
CA GLY A 84 16.44 22.28 -4.84
C GLY A 84 16.26 23.77 -4.51
N ASP A 85 15.08 24.33 -4.74
CA ASP A 85 14.67 25.64 -4.26
C ASP A 85 14.45 25.60 -2.74
N THR A 86 14.71 26.73 -2.09
CA THR A 86 14.43 26.89 -0.66
C THR A 86 12.93 26.83 -0.43
N ALA A 87 12.51 25.99 0.52
CA ALA A 87 11.12 25.87 0.95
C ALA A 87 10.56 27.17 1.57
#